data_AF-A0A9P7DX72-F1
#
_entry.id   AF-A0A9P7DX72-F1
#
_cell.length_a   1.000
_cell.length_b   1.000
_cell.length_c   1.000
_cell.angle_alpha   90.00
_cell.angle_beta   90.00
_cell.angle_gamma   90.00
#
_symmetry.space_group_name_H-M   'P 1'
#
loop_
_entity.id
_entity.type
_entity.pdbx_description
1 polymer ?
#
loop_
_entity_poly.entity_id
_entity_poly.type
_entity_poly.pdbx_seq_one_letter_code
_entity_poly.pdbx_strand_id
1 'polypeptide(L)'
;GLERTGAVPFMAVNLPSPEAMAGKVEHVYAYDAESFTWVLAWVCLQYEGGVRSKNRPLEEFLKVDALRCAEQKTHFWSVRLSTMRPSASHKV
;
A
#
# COMPACT_ATOMS: atom_id res chain seq x y z
N GLY A 1 1.88 -23.98 -7.76
CA GLY A 1 0.56 -23.40 -8.06
C GLY A 1 0.05 -22.73 -6.82
N LEU A 2 -0.09 -21.40 -6.86
CA LEU A 2 -0.24 -20.48 -5.71
C LEU A 2 1.09 -20.10 -5.02
N GLU A 3 2.12 -19.77 -5.80
CA GLU A 3 3.26 -19.05 -5.23
C GLU A 3 2.78 -17.66 -4.82
N ARG A 4 2.82 -17.40 -3.51
CA ARG A 4 2.34 -16.18 -2.88
C ARG A 4 3.28 -15.03 -3.25
N THR A 5 3.05 -14.40 -4.40
CA THR A 5 3.70 -13.17 -4.82
C THR A 5 3.29 -12.05 -3.87
N GLY A 6 4.09 -11.80 -2.84
CA GLY A 6 3.95 -10.66 -1.93
C GLY A 6 2.72 -10.68 -1.00
N ALA A 7 2.83 -10.02 0.14
CA ALA A 7 1.63 -9.67 0.90
C ALA A 7 0.83 -8.63 0.10
N VAL A 8 -0.43 -8.93 -0.19
CA VAL A 8 -1.36 -8.14 -1.01
C VAL A 8 -1.30 -6.62 -0.76
N PRO A 9 -1.21 -6.12 0.49
CA PRO A 9 -1.09 -4.69 0.76
C PRO A 9 0.20 -4.03 0.27
N PHE A 10 1.27 -4.79 0.04
CA PHE A 10 2.56 -4.29 -0.43
C PHE A 10 2.79 -4.57 -1.92
N MET A 11 1.92 -5.35 -2.56
CA MET A 11 1.99 -5.55 -4.01
C MET A 11 1.74 -4.23 -4.77
N ALA A 12 2.51 -3.96 -5.82
CA ALA A 12 2.29 -2.79 -6.68
C ALA A 12 0.87 -2.77 -7.27
N VAL A 13 0.27 -1.59 -7.43
CA VAL A 13 -1.14 -1.41 -7.85
C VAL A 13 -1.47 -2.05 -9.20
N ASN A 14 -0.49 -2.20 -10.09
CA ASN A 14 -0.68 -2.77 -11.43
C ASN A 14 -0.41 -4.28 -11.52
N LEU A 15 0.10 -4.92 -10.46
CA LEU A 15 0.32 -6.37 -10.39
C LEU A 15 -0.91 -7.24 -10.08
N PRO A 16 -1.99 -6.77 -9.43
CA PRO A 16 -3.21 -7.56 -9.25
C PRO A 16 -4.14 -7.54 -10.48
N SER A 17 -3.65 -7.16 -11.66
CA SER A 17 -4.42 -7.25 -12.91
C SER A 17 -4.48 -8.70 -13.41
N PRO A 18 -5.55 -9.08 -14.16
CA PRO A 18 -5.63 -10.39 -14.82
C PRO A 18 -4.40 -10.69 -15.70
N GLU A 19 -3.84 -9.66 -16.34
CA GLU A 19 -2.67 -9.75 -17.20
C GLU A 19 -1.40 -10.07 -16.39
N ALA A 20 -1.21 -9.42 -15.25
CA ALA A 20 -0.07 -9.66 -14.37
C ALA A 20 -0.15 -11.04 -13.71
N MET A 21 -1.34 -11.47 -13.29
CA MET A 21 -1.57 -12.83 -12.79
C MET A 21 -1.33 -13.91 -13.85
N ALA A 22 -1.54 -13.58 -15.13
CA ALA A 22 -1.22 -14.47 -16.25
C ALA A 22 0.28 -14.47 -16.60
N GLY A 23 1.13 -13.76 -15.85
CA GLY A 23 2.57 -13.65 -16.10
C GLY A 23 2.90 -12.84 -17.35
N LYS A 24 1.96 -12.03 -17.86
CA LYS A 24 2.11 -11.26 -19.10
C LYS A 24 2.63 -9.85 -18.87
N VAL A 25 2.83 -9.45 -17.62
CA VAL A 25 3.39 -8.16 -17.25
C VAL A 25 4.87 -8.34 -16.96
N GLU A 26 5.70 -7.56 -17.65
CA GLU A 26 7.14 -7.54 -17.42
C GLU A 26 7.42 -7.02 -16.01
N HIS A 27 8.20 -7.77 -15.23
CA HIS A 27 8.61 -7.35 -13.89
C HIS A 27 9.63 -6.22 -14.01
N VAL A 28 9.19 -4.99 -13.83
CA VAL A 28 10.06 -3.80 -13.85
C VAL A 28 10.41 -3.36 -12.43
N TYR A 29 11.60 -2.77 -12.25
CA TYR A 29 12.10 -2.27 -10.96
C TYR A 29 11.14 -1.29 -10.25
N ALA A 30 10.30 -0.58 -11.02
CA ALA A 30 9.29 0.33 -10.48
C ALA A 30 8.30 -0.37 -9.53
N TYR A 31 7.97 -1.64 -9.77
CA TYR A 31 7.04 -2.39 -8.90
C TYR A 31 7.64 -2.68 -7.54
N ASP A 32 8.95 -2.98 -7.48
CA ASP A 32 9.66 -3.20 -6.22
C ASP A 32 9.79 -1.88 -5.43
N ALA A 33 10.05 -0.77 -6.12
CA ALA A 33 10.08 0.56 -5.51
C ALA A 33 8.70 0.98 -4.96
N GLU A 34 7.62 0.67 -5.68
CA GLU A 34 6.26 0.92 -5.20
C GLU A 34 5.95 0.06 -3.96
N SER A 35 6.30 -1.22 -3.99
CA SER A 35 6.16 -2.13 -2.84
C SER A 35 6.88 -1.60 -1.60
N PHE A 36 8.12 -1.14 -1.77
CA PHE A 36 8.88 -0.51 -0.69
C PHE A 36 8.17 0.74 -0.13
N THR A 37 7.59 1.57 -1.00
CA THR A 37 6.83 2.76 -0.57
C THR A 37 5.62 2.37 0.28
N TRP A 38 4.92 1.29 -0.06
CA TRP A 38 3.80 0.79 0.74
C TRP A 38 4.23 0.24 2.10
N VAL A 39 5.40 -0.41 2.19
CA VAL A 39 6.00 -0.83 3.47
C VAL A 39 6.36 0.38 4.31
N LEU A 40 6.97 1.42 3.73
CA LEU A 40 7.31 2.64 4.44
C LEU A 40 6.05 3.36 4.95
N ALA A 41 5.03 3.52 4.10
CA ALA A 41 3.75 4.11 4.49
C ALA A 41 3.09 3.33 5.63
N TRP A 42 3.15 2.00 5.59
CA TRP A 42 2.67 1.14 6.68
C TRP A 42 3.39 1.43 7.99
N VAL A 43 4.73 1.44 7.98
CA VAL A 43 5.51 1.71 9.19
C VAL A 43 5.23 3.11 9.72
N CYS A 44 5.20 4.14 8.87
CA CYS A 44 4.97 5.52 9.30
C CYS A 44 3.55 5.76 9.85
N LEU A 45 2.53 5.12 9.28
CA LEU A 45 1.12 5.37 9.66
C LEU A 45 0.61 4.45 10.77
N GLN A 46 1.36 3.40 11.13
CA GLN A 46 0.96 2.46 12.17
C GLN A 46 1.34 2.92 13.59
N TYR A 47 2.19 3.94 13.72
CA TYR A 47 2.69 4.39 15.02
C TYR A 47 2.45 5.89 15.20
N GLU A 48 2.04 6.27 16.40
CA GLU A 48 1.90 7.66 16.83
C GLU A 48 2.56 7.80 18.20
N GLY A 49 3.55 8.67 18.33
CA GLY A 49 4.32 8.83 19.58
C GLY A 49 5.06 7.56 20.03
N GLY A 50 5.48 6.69 19.10
CA GLY A 50 6.16 5.44 19.41
C GLY A 50 5.24 4.29 19.86
N VAL A 51 3.93 4.54 19.96
CA VAL A 51 2.93 3.53 20.30
C VAL A 51 2.13 3.18 19.04
N ARG A 52 1.73 1.91 18.91
CA ARG A 52 0.89 1.47 17.79
C ARG A 52 -0.45 2.26 17.80
N SER A 53 -0.70 3.02 16.75
CA SER A 53 -1.90 3.86 16.63
C SER A 53 -3.17 3.02 16.57
N LYS A 54 -4.27 3.55 17.13
CA LYS A 54 -5.62 2.99 16.97
C LYS A 54 -6.21 3.32 15.60
N ASN A 55 -5.75 4.41 14.97
CA ASN A 55 -6.22 4.87 13.69
C ASN A 55 -5.29 4.31 12.60
N ARG A 56 -5.68 3.17 12.02
CA ARG A 56 -4.82 2.37 11.13
C ARG A 56 -5.39 2.40 9.71
N PRO A 57 -5.13 3.47 8.95
CA PRO A 57 -5.76 3.70 7.64
C PRO A 57 -5.46 2.60 6.62
N LEU A 58 -4.37 1.85 6.82
CA LEU A 58 -3.94 0.79 5.94
C LEU A 58 -4.41 -0.60 6.40
N GLU A 59 -4.94 -0.76 7.63
CA GLU A 59 -5.40 -2.08 8.12
C GLU A 59 -6.54 -2.66 7.29
N GLU A 60 -7.33 -1.81 6.63
CA GLU A 60 -8.37 -2.23 5.69
C GLU A 60 -7.78 -2.97 4.48
N PHE A 61 -6.55 -2.64 4.07
CA PHE A 61 -5.89 -3.25 2.91
C PHE A 61 -5.56 -4.72 3.17
N LEU A 62 -5.40 -5.13 4.44
CA LEU A 62 -5.17 -6.51 4.84
C LEU A 62 -6.42 -7.39 4.78
N LYS A 63 -7.61 -6.78 4.74
CA LYS A 63 -8.90 -7.48 4.86
C LYS A 63 -9.57 -7.74 3.51
N VAL A 64 -9.02 -7.20 2.43
CA VAL A 64 -9.63 -7.20 1.11
C VAL A 64 -8.78 -8.00 0.12
N ASP A 65 -9.40 -8.47 -0.97
CA ASP A 65 -8.69 -9.14 -2.06
C ASP A 65 -7.75 -8.18 -2.82
N ALA A 66 -6.93 -8.74 -3.70
CA ALA A 66 -5.87 -7.98 -4.37
C ALA A 66 -6.40 -6.88 -5.30
N LEU A 67 -7.53 -7.11 -5.98
CA LEU A 67 -8.16 -6.13 -6.85
C LEU A 67 -8.71 -4.96 -6.03
N ARG A 68 -9.44 -5.28 -4.96
CA ARG A 68 -9.99 -4.28 -4.05
C ARG A 68 -8.91 -3.50 -3.31
N CYS A 69 -7.80 -4.16 -2.97
CA CYS A 69 -6.63 -3.52 -2.40
C CYS A 69 -6.02 -2.49 -3.37
N ALA A 70 -5.92 -2.82 -4.66
CA ALA A 70 -5.42 -1.92 -5.70
C ALA A 70 -6.31 -0.68 -5.88
N GLU A 71 -7.63 -0.86 -5.85
CA GLU A 71 -8.59 0.26 -5.89
C GLU A 71 -8.39 1.20 -4.68
N GLN A 72 -8.28 0.64 -3.48
CA GLN A 72 -8.08 1.42 -2.26
C GLN A 72 -6.74 2.16 -2.25
N LYS A 73 -5.67 1.54 -2.75
CA LYS A 73 -4.36 2.17 -2.93
C LYS A 73 -4.41 3.33 -3.94
N THR A 74 -5.08 3.12 -5.06
CA THR A 74 -5.29 4.16 -6.08
C THR A 74 -6.06 5.35 -5.50
N HIS A 75 -7.13 5.09 -4.75
CA HIS A 75 -7.89 6.12 -4.04
C HIS A 75 -7.03 6.82 -2.98
N PHE A 76 -6.17 6.06 -2.27
CA PHE A 76 -5.28 6.63 -1.28
C PHE A 76 -4.28 7.62 -1.90
N TRP A 77 -3.69 7.28 -3.05
CA TRP A 77 -2.80 8.18 -3.79
C TRP A 77 -3.51 9.42 -4.31
N SER A 78 -4.69 9.27 -4.91
CA SER A 78 -5.38 10.39 -5.55
C SER A 78 -6.06 11.35 -4.56
N VAL A 79 -6.59 10.84 -3.45
CA VAL A 79 -7.44 11.62 -2.53
C VAL A 79 -6.83 11.77 -1.13
N ARG A 80 -6.31 10.70 -0.53
CA ARG A 80 -5.85 10.75 0.87
C ARG A 80 -4.49 11.42 1.01
N LEU A 81 -3.57 11.17 0.09
CA LEU A 81 -2.24 11.78 0.12
C LEU A 81 -2.32 13.30 -0.01
N SER A 82 -3.19 13.82 -0.88
CA SER A 82 -3.40 15.26 -1.08
C SER A 82 -4.09 15.96 0.11
N THR A 83 -4.76 15.20 0.98
CA THR A 83 -5.48 15.72 2.15
C THR A 83 -4.78 15.46 3.49
N MET A 84 -3.70 14.68 3.49
CA MET A 84 -2.90 14.44 4.69
C MET A 84 -2.19 15.72 5.14
N ARG A 85 -2.39 16.07 6.41
CA ARG A 85 -1.65 17.16 7.06
C ARG A 85 -0.64 16.56 8.03
N PRO A 86 0.57 17.14 8.14
CA PRO A 86 1.54 16.75 9.16
C PRO A 86 0.90 16.83 10.55
N SER A 87 1.18 15.86 11.41
CA SER A 87 0.77 15.93 12.81
C SER A 87 1.41 17.17 13.47
N ALA A 88 0.79 17.66 14.53
CA ALA A 88 1.29 18.83 15.26
C ALA A 88 2.75 18.65 15.76
N SER A 89 3.20 17.40 15.97
CA SER A 89 4.58 17.07 16.35
C SER A 89 5.62 17.30 15.24
N HIS A 90 5.19 17.60 14.01
CA HIS A 90 6.07 17.87 12.85
C HIS A 90 5.98 19.32 12.37
N LYS A 91 5.30 20.20 13.12
CA LYS A 91 5.37 21.66 12.90
C LYS A 91 6.61 22.18 13.64
N VAL A 92 7.73 22.26 12.93
CA VAL A 92 8.94 22.96 13.38
C VAL A 92 8.72 24.47 13.24
#